data_AF-A0AAD9H7U1-F1
#
_entry.id   AF-A0AAD9H7U1-F1
#
_cell.length_a   1.000
_cell.length_b   1.000
_cell.length_c   1.000
_cell.angle_alpha   90.00
_cell.angle_beta   90.00
_cell.angle_gamma   90.00
#
_symmetry.space_group_name_H-M   'P 1'
#
loop_
_entity.id
_entity.type
_entity.pdbx_description
1 polymer ?
#
loop_
_entity_poly.entity_id
_entity_poly.type
_entity_poly.pdbx_seq_one_letter_code
_entity_poly.pdbx_strand_id
1 'polypeptide(L)'
;MPRRIFNPSKPLRVVSPKPPMVNIKEAAQAAITAYGLAAEQAGNTSAPLKDAADAMASLYLANFTAFALGGISTLANQEVARAGVLSQLNTMNQSGLGTDIRFCGGRVDVVSNQSALCWVTFEIRPRTDKVEGWSWTNVYGFRMQANRSDGLEGGWESVNSDQEIGGLLERVPDIYQGGTV
;
A
#
# COMPACT_ATOMS: atom_id res chain seq x y z
N MET A 1 60.89 -24.30 -42.61
CA MET A 1 60.18 -23.21 -41.89
C MET A 1 58.73 -23.63 -41.69
N PRO A 2 58.19 -23.70 -40.46
CA PRO A 2 56.78 -24.07 -40.25
C PRO A 2 55.88 -22.82 -40.27
N ARG A 3 54.82 -22.86 -41.08
CA ARG A 3 53.76 -21.83 -41.12
C ARG A 3 52.82 -22.00 -39.91
N ARG A 4 52.72 -20.98 -39.06
CA ARG A 4 51.71 -20.89 -37.99
C ARG A 4 50.34 -20.65 -38.61
N ILE A 5 49.38 -21.53 -38.30
CA ILE A 5 47.96 -21.36 -38.63
C ILE A 5 47.37 -20.37 -37.62
N PHE A 6 46.84 -19.25 -38.14
CA PHE A 6 46.18 -18.20 -37.36
C PHE A 6 44.76 -18.67 -37.03
N ASN A 7 44.41 -18.72 -35.75
CA ASN A 7 43.06 -19.09 -35.28
C ASN A 7 42.24 -17.79 -35.08
N PRO A 8 41.17 -17.53 -35.86
CA PRO A 8 40.42 -16.30 -35.73
C PRO A 8 39.51 -16.36 -34.49
N SER A 9 39.94 -15.64 -33.45
CA SER A 9 39.11 -14.83 -32.55
C SER A 9 37.66 -15.29 -32.31
N LYS A 10 37.44 -15.96 -31.17
CA LYS A 10 36.13 -15.96 -30.49
C LYS A 10 35.72 -14.50 -30.21
N PRO A 11 34.48 -14.09 -30.51
CA PRO A 11 34.00 -12.77 -30.12
C PRO A 11 33.97 -12.67 -28.58
N LEU A 12 34.54 -11.59 -28.05
CA LEU A 12 34.42 -11.21 -26.65
C LEU A 12 32.94 -11.00 -26.34
N ARG A 13 32.38 -11.87 -25.50
CA ARG A 13 31.03 -11.73 -24.98
C ARG A 13 31.02 -10.46 -24.13
N VAL A 14 30.44 -9.38 -24.64
CA VAL A 14 30.14 -8.18 -23.85
C VAL A 14 29.13 -8.62 -22.80
N VAL A 15 29.61 -8.87 -21.58
CA VAL A 15 28.74 -9.10 -20.43
C VAL A 15 28.21 -7.73 -20.06
N SER A 16 27.03 -7.38 -20.58
CA SER A 16 26.30 -6.22 -20.09
C SER A 16 26.19 -6.34 -18.56
N PRO A 17 26.54 -5.29 -17.79
CA PRO A 17 26.38 -5.35 -16.34
C PRO A 17 24.92 -5.67 -16.04
N LYS A 18 24.70 -6.73 -15.27
CA LYS A 18 23.38 -7.07 -14.77
C LYS A 18 22.87 -5.83 -14.01
N PRO A 19 21.70 -5.28 -14.34
CA PRO A 19 21.16 -4.16 -13.58
C PRO A 19 21.13 -4.55 -12.10
N PRO A 20 21.42 -3.61 -11.18
CA PRO A 20 21.41 -3.91 -9.76
C PRO A 20 20.07 -4.56 -9.42
N MET A 21 20.11 -5.76 -8.83
CA MET A 21 18.90 -6.44 -8.40
C MET A 21 18.31 -5.61 -7.27
N VAL A 22 17.14 -5.02 -7.51
CA VAL A 22 16.41 -4.27 -6.49
C VAL A 22 16.22 -5.17 -5.27
N ASN A 23 16.63 -4.69 -4.10
CA ASN A 23 16.40 -5.39 -2.85
C ASN A 23 14.90 -5.30 -2.53
N ILE A 24 14.17 -6.40 -2.72
CA ILE A 24 12.71 -6.41 -2.52
C ILE A 24 12.29 -5.96 -1.12
N LYS A 25 13.14 -6.19 -0.10
CA LYS A 25 12.85 -5.72 1.25
C LYS A 25 12.87 -4.20 1.32
N GLU A 26 13.83 -3.55 0.66
CA GLU A 26 13.91 -2.09 0.58
C GLU A 26 12.76 -1.51 -0.24
N ALA A 27 12.43 -2.13 -1.39
CA ALA A 27 11.30 -1.71 -2.21
C ALA A 27 9.97 -1.80 -1.46
N ALA A 28 9.73 -2.91 -0.77
CA ALA A 28 8.55 -3.08 0.07
C ALA A 28 8.53 -2.08 1.23
N GLN A 29 9.67 -1.83 1.88
CA GLN A 29 9.76 -0.85 2.96
C GLN A 29 9.47 0.57 2.46
N ALA A 30 9.93 0.93 1.26
CA ALA A 30 9.61 2.21 0.64
C ALA A 30 8.11 2.33 0.37
N ALA A 31 7.46 1.27 -0.11
CA ALA A 31 6.01 1.24 -0.30
C ALA A 31 5.24 1.37 1.02
N ILE A 32 5.69 0.71 2.10
CA ILE A 32 5.13 0.87 3.46
C ILE A 32 5.16 2.35 3.86
N THR A 33 6.34 2.98 3.77
CA THR A 33 6.51 4.38 4.18
C THR A 33 5.67 5.31 3.32
N ALA A 34 5.67 5.13 1.99
CA ALA A 34 4.89 5.96 1.08
C ALA A 34 3.38 5.85 1.37
N TYR A 35 2.88 4.63 1.59
CA TYR A 35 1.47 4.39 1.91
C TYR A 35 1.08 4.96 3.28
N GLY A 36 1.96 4.78 4.28
CA GLY A 36 1.79 5.35 5.62
C GLY A 36 1.66 6.87 5.58
N LEU A 37 2.59 7.54 4.90
CA LEU A 37 2.56 9.00 4.74
C LEU A 37 1.36 9.48 3.92
N ALA A 38 0.92 8.72 2.92
CA ALA A 38 -0.30 9.04 2.17
C ALA A 38 -1.56 8.96 3.05
N ALA A 39 -1.65 7.97 3.94
CA ALA A 39 -2.76 7.86 4.88
C ALA A 39 -2.77 9.03 5.89
N GLU A 40 -1.62 9.47 6.36
CA GLU A 40 -1.48 10.63 7.26
C GLU A 40 -2.03 11.93 6.68
N GLN A 41 -2.00 12.08 5.35
CA GLN A 41 -2.57 13.25 4.68
C GLN A 41 -4.07 13.37 4.90
N ALA A 42 -4.79 12.27 5.17
CA ALA A 42 -6.22 12.30 5.47
C ALA A 42 -6.53 12.99 6.81
N GLY A 43 -5.55 13.07 7.71
CA GLY A 43 -5.66 13.80 8.98
C GLY A 43 -5.46 15.32 8.84
N ASN A 44 -4.94 15.79 7.71
CA ASN A 44 -4.73 17.21 7.47
C ASN A 44 -6.04 17.89 7.06
N THR A 45 -6.67 18.59 8.01
CA THR A 45 -7.94 19.31 7.78
C THR A 45 -7.85 20.44 6.76
N SER A 46 -6.65 20.87 6.38
CA SER A 46 -6.43 21.90 5.35
C SER A 46 -6.29 21.30 3.94
N ALA A 47 -6.15 19.98 3.82
CA ALA A 47 -6.05 19.27 2.55
C ALA A 47 -7.39 18.57 2.21
N PRO A 48 -7.83 18.56 0.94
CA PRO A 48 -8.97 17.76 0.51
C PRO A 48 -8.73 16.26 0.75
N LEU A 49 -9.71 15.54 1.33
CA LEU A 49 -9.64 14.07 1.49
C LEU A 49 -9.41 13.33 0.16
N LYS A 50 -9.84 13.93 -0.95
CA LYS A 50 -9.60 13.40 -2.29
C LYS A 50 -8.11 13.26 -2.59
N ASP A 51 -7.28 14.19 -2.13
CA ASP A 51 -5.83 14.17 -2.41
C ASP A 51 -5.15 13.03 -1.66
N ALA A 52 -5.56 12.78 -0.41
CA ALA A 52 -5.12 11.60 0.34
C ALA A 52 -5.59 10.29 -0.32
N ALA A 53 -6.83 10.24 -0.79
CA ALA A 53 -7.36 9.09 -1.52
C ALA A 53 -6.62 8.85 -2.85
N ASP A 54 -6.30 9.90 -3.59
CA ASP A 54 -5.48 9.86 -4.82
C ASP A 54 -4.08 9.29 -4.49
N ALA A 55 -3.43 9.79 -3.44
CA ALA A 55 -2.11 9.34 -3.01
C ALA A 55 -2.10 7.86 -2.60
N MET A 56 -3.04 7.44 -1.75
CA MET A 56 -3.15 6.05 -1.32
C MET A 56 -3.46 5.10 -2.48
N ALA A 57 -4.42 5.46 -3.34
CA ALA A 57 -4.83 4.63 -4.46
C ALA A 57 -3.75 4.51 -5.55
N SER A 58 -2.84 5.48 -5.67
CA SER A 58 -1.70 5.40 -6.60
C SER A 58 -0.77 4.22 -6.32
N LEU A 59 -0.77 3.73 -5.08
CA LEU A 59 0.07 2.63 -4.60
C LEU A 59 -0.56 1.27 -4.86
N TYR A 60 -1.82 1.22 -5.30
CA TYR A 60 -2.50 -0.02 -5.65
C TYR A 60 -2.17 -0.45 -7.07
N LEU A 61 -1.91 -1.75 -7.23
CA LEU A 61 -1.76 -2.38 -8.53
C LEU A 61 -3.13 -2.62 -9.17
N ALA A 62 -3.13 -2.89 -10.47
CA ALA A 62 -4.35 -3.32 -11.16
C ALA A 62 -4.92 -4.58 -10.51
N ASN A 63 -6.25 -4.65 -10.40
CA ASN A 63 -6.97 -5.73 -9.72
C ASN A 63 -6.60 -5.89 -8.24
N PHE A 64 -6.26 -4.81 -7.55
CA PHE A 64 -6.05 -4.82 -6.11
C PHE A 64 -7.24 -5.46 -5.38
N THR A 65 -6.98 -6.40 -4.49
CA THR A 65 -8.02 -7.14 -3.76
C THR A 65 -7.95 -6.89 -2.27
N ALA A 66 -9.03 -6.37 -1.70
CA ALA A 66 -9.20 -6.16 -0.28
C ALA A 66 -10.03 -7.28 0.35
N PHE A 67 -9.57 -7.77 1.50
CA PHE A 67 -10.22 -8.76 2.33
C PHE A 67 -10.54 -8.14 3.70
N ALA A 68 -11.79 -8.26 4.14
CA ALA A 68 -12.20 -7.81 5.47
C ALA A 68 -13.38 -8.65 5.98
N LEU A 69 -13.22 -9.29 7.13
CA LEU A 69 -14.24 -10.04 7.87
C LEU A 69 -14.98 -11.08 7.00
N GLY A 70 -14.25 -11.74 6.10
CA GLY A 70 -14.80 -12.72 5.14
C GLY A 70 -15.36 -12.11 3.85
N GLY A 71 -15.47 -10.77 3.77
CA GLY A 71 -15.79 -10.04 2.55
C GLY A 71 -14.58 -9.91 1.61
N ILE A 72 -14.87 -9.81 0.31
CA ILE A 72 -13.86 -9.66 -0.76
C ILE A 72 -14.31 -8.54 -1.69
N SER A 73 -13.41 -7.59 -1.95
CA SER A 73 -13.61 -6.49 -2.90
C SER A 73 -12.41 -6.40 -3.84
N THR A 74 -12.65 -6.45 -5.15
CA THR A 74 -11.59 -6.28 -6.17
C THR A 74 -11.77 -4.94 -6.86
N LEU A 75 -10.74 -4.10 -6.80
CA LEU A 75 -10.71 -2.77 -7.42
C LEU A 75 -10.03 -2.91 -8.77
N ALA A 76 -10.84 -2.91 -9.84
CA ALA A 76 -10.37 -3.24 -11.20
C ALA A 76 -9.29 -2.28 -11.73
N ASN A 77 -9.34 -1.01 -11.33
CA ASN A 77 -8.45 0.03 -11.81
C ASN A 77 -8.28 1.15 -10.77
N GLN A 78 -7.39 2.10 -11.08
CA GLN A 78 -7.05 3.21 -10.20
C GLN A 78 -8.23 4.14 -9.90
N GLU A 79 -9.15 4.34 -10.85
CA GLU A 79 -10.32 5.19 -10.64
C GLU A 79 -11.28 4.59 -9.60
N VAL A 80 -11.57 3.29 -9.73
CA VAL A 80 -12.37 2.53 -8.78
C VAL A 80 -11.69 2.47 -7.41
N ALA A 81 -10.37 2.25 -7.40
CA ALA A 81 -9.57 2.27 -6.18
C ALA A 81 -9.68 3.59 -5.42
N ARG A 82 -9.46 4.70 -6.11
CA ARG A 82 -9.60 6.04 -5.54
C ARG A 82 -11.00 6.30 -5.02
N ALA A 83 -12.03 5.95 -5.79
CA ALA A 83 -13.42 6.15 -5.37
C ALA A 83 -13.72 5.36 -4.09
N GLY A 84 -13.24 4.13 -3.98
CA GLY A 84 -13.37 3.30 -2.77
C GLY A 84 -12.69 3.92 -1.55
N VAL A 85 -11.43 4.32 -1.68
CA VAL A 85 -10.68 4.97 -0.57
C VAL A 85 -11.34 6.27 -0.14
N LEU A 86 -11.73 7.12 -1.10
CA LEU A 86 -12.42 8.38 -0.81
C LEU A 86 -13.77 8.14 -0.12
N SER A 87 -14.51 7.12 -0.54
CA SER A 87 -15.77 6.73 0.11
C SER A 87 -15.53 6.37 1.57
N GLN A 88 -14.54 5.52 1.87
CA GLN A 88 -14.19 5.12 3.24
C GLN A 88 -13.80 6.33 4.10
N LEU A 89 -12.92 7.21 3.60
CA LEU A 89 -12.49 8.42 4.32
C LEU A 89 -13.67 9.36 4.60
N ASN A 90 -14.58 9.53 3.63
CA ASN A 90 -15.78 10.34 3.82
C ASN A 90 -16.72 9.72 4.86
N THR A 91 -16.95 8.42 4.81
CA THR A 91 -17.77 7.70 5.80
C THR A 91 -17.21 7.90 7.22
N MET A 92 -15.90 7.74 7.42
CA MET A 92 -15.26 8.01 8.71
C MET A 92 -15.40 9.48 9.14
N ASN A 93 -15.16 10.43 8.24
CA ASN A 93 -15.27 11.85 8.55
C ASN A 93 -16.71 12.27 8.90
N GLN A 94 -17.71 11.74 8.17
CA GLN A 94 -19.14 12.05 8.34
C GLN A 94 -19.73 11.40 9.59
N SER A 95 -19.21 10.24 10.02
CA SER A 95 -19.63 9.59 11.26
C SER A 95 -19.29 10.40 12.52
N GLY A 96 -18.46 11.44 12.42
CA GLY A 96 -17.93 12.18 13.57
C GLY A 96 -16.64 11.60 14.14
N LEU A 97 -16.24 10.40 13.71
CA LEU A 97 -14.98 9.77 14.09
C LEU A 97 -13.77 10.60 13.63
N GLY A 98 -13.82 11.13 12.42
CA GLY A 98 -12.69 11.85 11.82
C GLY A 98 -11.68 10.93 11.13
N THR A 99 -10.60 11.53 10.62
CA THR A 99 -9.63 10.89 9.72
C THR A 99 -8.18 11.15 10.12
N ASP A 100 -7.89 11.55 11.37
CA ASP A 100 -6.51 11.66 11.91
C ASP A 100 -5.94 10.25 12.13
N ILE A 101 -5.57 9.61 11.02
CA ILE A 101 -4.90 8.32 10.94
C ILE A 101 -3.40 8.59 10.88
N ARG A 102 -2.61 7.90 11.71
CA ARG A 102 -1.17 8.07 11.79
C ARG A 102 -0.45 6.78 11.53
N PHE A 103 0.67 6.87 10.83
CA PHE A 103 1.50 5.74 10.50
C PHE A 103 2.44 5.42 11.66
N CYS A 104 2.38 4.19 12.16
CA CYS A 104 3.18 3.75 13.31
C CYS A 104 4.42 2.94 12.91
N GLY A 105 4.57 2.60 11.63
CA GLY A 105 5.64 1.73 11.14
C GLY A 105 5.12 0.44 10.52
N GLY A 106 6.05 -0.45 10.18
CA GLY A 106 5.70 -1.74 9.63
C GLY A 106 6.90 -2.67 9.49
N ARG A 107 6.62 -3.93 9.16
CA ARG A 107 7.65 -4.95 8.89
C ARG A 107 7.37 -5.69 7.59
N VAL A 108 8.44 -6.18 6.97
CA VAL A 108 8.42 -6.88 5.69
C VAL A 108 8.86 -8.33 5.87
N ASP A 109 8.01 -9.28 5.47
CA ASP A 109 8.34 -10.68 5.29
C ASP A 109 8.52 -10.97 3.81
N VAL A 110 9.76 -11.20 3.38
CA VAL A 110 10.04 -11.52 1.98
C VAL A 110 9.52 -12.91 1.64
N VAL A 111 8.69 -13.01 0.60
CA VAL A 111 8.15 -14.28 0.12
C VAL A 111 8.98 -14.81 -1.06
N SER A 112 9.36 -13.93 -1.97
CA SER A 112 10.17 -14.26 -3.15
C SER A 112 10.97 -13.05 -3.62
N ASN A 113 11.69 -13.17 -4.74
CA ASN A 113 12.31 -12.01 -5.39
C ASN A 113 11.29 -11.08 -6.09
N GLN A 114 9.99 -11.39 -6.07
CA GLN A 114 8.93 -10.61 -6.71
C GLN A 114 7.77 -10.24 -5.77
N SER A 115 7.71 -10.82 -4.57
CA SER A 115 6.64 -10.58 -3.62
C SER A 115 7.10 -10.57 -2.16
N ALA A 116 6.37 -9.82 -1.33
CA ALA A 116 6.54 -9.78 0.12
C ALA A 116 5.19 -9.56 0.81
N LEU A 117 5.09 -9.96 2.08
CA LEU A 117 3.99 -9.58 2.96
C LEU A 117 4.44 -8.42 3.84
N CYS A 118 3.62 -7.37 3.88
CA CYS A 118 3.93 -6.15 4.60
C CYS A 118 2.90 -5.93 5.69
N TRP A 119 3.35 -5.91 6.94
CA TRP A 119 2.52 -5.64 8.10
C TRP A 119 2.64 -4.15 8.40
N VAL A 120 1.57 -3.39 8.17
CA VAL A 120 1.56 -1.94 8.26
C VAL A 120 0.64 -1.53 9.39
N THR A 121 1.20 -0.84 10.39
CA THR A 121 0.48 -0.46 11.60
C THR A 121 0.11 1.01 11.56
N PHE A 122 -1.14 1.28 11.93
CA PHE A 122 -1.70 2.61 12.02
C PHE A 122 -2.32 2.84 13.40
N GLU A 123 -2.48 4.11 13.78
CA GLU A 123 -3.37 4.54 14.86
C GLU A 123 -4.38 5.55 14.32
N ILE A 124 -5.56 5.64 14.93
CA ILE A 124 -6.50 6.74 14.70
C ILE A 124 -6.68 7.53 15.98
N ARG A 125 -6.77 8.85 15.83
CA ARG A 125 -7.16 9.79 16.87
C ARG A 125 -8.55 10.33 16.54
N PRO A 126 -9.61 9.82 17.21
CA PRO A 126 -10.95 10.30 16.99
C PRO A 126 -11.07 11.80 17.23
N ARG A 127 -11.90 12.48 16.44
CA ARG A 127 -12.24 13.90 16.62
C ARG A 127 -13.08 14.14 17.88
N THR A 128 -13.73 13.09 18.39
CA THR A 128 -14.56 13.10 19.60
C THR A 128 -13.85 12.46 20.78
N ASP A 129 -14.22 12.87 21.99
CA ASP A 129 -13.81 12.26 23.27
C ASP A 129 -14.65 11.04 23.67
N LYS A 130 -15.74 10.75 22.96
CA LYS A 130 -16.64 9.62 23.24
C LYS A 130 -16.06 8.26 22.84
N VAL A 131 -15.08 8.27 21.94
CA VAL A 131 -14.46 7.06 21.40
C VAL A 131 -12.96 7.15 21.64
N GLU A 132 -12.42 6.13 22.29
CA GLU A 132 -10.98 6.01 22.47
C GLU A 132 -10.31 5.68 21.12
N GLY A 133 -9.18 6.34 20.86
CA GLY A 133 -8.32 5.99 19.73
C GLY A 133 -7.83 4.55 19.83
N TRP A 134 -7.47 3.98 18.68
CA TRP A 134 -6.96 2.61 18.64
C TRP A 134 -5.94 2.46 17.53
N SER A 135 -5.19 1.36 17.62
CA SER A 135 -4.25 0.95 16.59
C SER A 135 -4.68 -0.35 15.95
N TRP A 136 -4.33 -0.52 14.68
CA TRP A 136 -4.56 -1.75 13.94
C TRP A 136 -3.37 -2.03 13.02
N THR A 137 -3.23 -3.28 12.62
CA THR A 137 -2.27 -3.69 11.61
C THR A 137 -2.97 -4.37 10.46
N ASN A 138 -2.77 -3.83 9.25
CA ASN A 138 -3.20 -4.45 8.01
C ASN A 138 -2.04 -5.26 7.40
N VAL A 139 -2.38 -6.34 6.70
CA VAL A 139 -1.40 -7.16 5.97
C VAL A 139 -1.55 -6.93 4.49
N TYR A 140 -0.56 -6.28 3.87
CA TYR A 140 -0.54 -6.00 2.45
C TYR A 140 0.30 -7.01 1.69
N GLY A 141 -0.20 -7.46 0.54
CA GLY A 141 0.59 -8.16 -0.47
C GLY A 141 1.34 -7.15 -1.32
N PHE A 142 2.67 -7.13 -1.22
CA PHE A 142 3.54 -6.33 -2.08
C PHE A 142 3.97 -7.12 -3.31
N ARG A 143 3.97 -6.48 -4.48
CA ARG A 143 4.53 -7.04 -5.70
C ARG A 143 5.38 -6.04 -6.46
N MET A 144 6.52 -6.53 -6.95
CA MET A 144 7.38 -5.78 -7.88
C MET A 144 6.63 -5.46 -9.16
N GLN A 145 6.75 -4.21 -9.63
CA GLN A 145 6.19 -3.77 -10.91
C GLN A 145 7.13 -2.73 -11.50
N ALA A 146 7.72 -3.06 -12.65
CA ALA A 146 8.60 -2.13 -13.35
C ALA A 146 7.81 -0.95 -13.95
N ASN A 147 8.49 0.18 -14.13
CA ASN A 147 8.01 1.36 -14.84
C ASN A 147 6.77 2.03 -14.22
N ARG A 148 6.64 2.00 -12.89
CA ARG A 148 5.62 2.77 -12.20
C ARG A 148 5.92 4.27 -12.29
N SER A 149 4.87 5.08 -12.39
CA SER A 149 4.98 6.54 -12.50
C SER A 149 5.23 7.26 -11.18
N ASP A 150 5.09 6.56 -10.05
CA ASP A 150 5.27 7.10 -8.69
C ASP A 150 6.72 6.98 -8.19
N GLY A 151 7.63 6.43 -9.00
CA GLY A 151 9.03 6.24 -8.64
C GLY A 151 9.29 5.08 -7.68
N LEU A 152 8.26 4.28 -7.36
CA LEU A 152 8.42 3.04 -6.59
C LEU A 152 8.66 1.84 -7.50
N GLU A 153 9.31 0.83 -6.93
CA GLU A 153 9.68 -0.42 -7.62
C GLU A 153 8.55 -1.47 -7.60
N GLY A 154 7.44 -1.17 -6.92
CA GLY A 154 6.29 -2.04 -6.77
C GLY A 154 5.15 -1.37 -6.02
N GLY A 155 4.08 -2.13 -5.78
CA GLY A 155 2.88 -1.65 -5.11
C GLY A 155 2.08 -2.76 -4.46
N TRP A 156 0.89 -2.42 -3.98
CA TRP A 156 0.00 -3.33 -3.29
C TRP A 156 -0.89 -4.08 -4.28
N GLU A 157 -0.83 -5.41 -4.25
CA GLU A 157 -1.79 -6.26 -4.99
C GLU A 157 -2.97 -6.69 -4.13
N SER A 158 -2.83 -6.66 -2.80
CA SER A 158 -3.89 -7.03 -1.87
C SER A 158 -3.72 -6.42 -0.49
N VAL A 159 -4.80 -6.44 0.31
CA VAL A 159 -4.78 -6.14 1.75
C VAL A 159 -5.73 -7.07 2.50
N ASN A 160 -5.34 -7.56 3.67
CA ASN A 160 -6.26 -8.00 4.71
C ASN A 160 -6.37 -6.89 5.76
N SER A 161 -7.58 -6.40 5.99
CA SER A 161 -7.89 -5.31 6.91
C SER A 161 -8.86 -5.71 8.02
N ASP A 162 -8.83 -6.98 8.45
CA ASP A 162 -9.73 -7.50 9.48
C ASP A 162 -9.62 -6.71 10.80
N GLN A 163 -8.41 -6.32 11.22
CA GLN A 163 -8.21 -5.54 12.44
C GLN A 163 -8.76 -4.11 12.31
N GLU A 164 -8.59 -3.48 11.15
CA GLU A 164 -9.11 -2.14 10.87
C GLU A 164 -10.63 -2.13 10.94
N ILE A 165 -11.26 -3.01 10.15
CA ILE A 165 -12.71 -3.04 10.00
C ILE A 165 -13.38 -3.58 11.26
N GLY A 166 -12.79 -4.60 11.90
CA GLY A 166 -13.25 -5.09 13.20
C GLY A 166 -13.21 -4.00 14.27
N GLY A 167 -12.08 -3.32 14.43
CA GLY A 167 -11.93 -2.25 15.42
C GLY A 167 -12.84 -1.05 15.15
N LEU A 168 -13.10 -0.74 13.88
CA LEU A 168 -14.06 0.28 13.46
C LEU A 168 -15.49 -0.10 13.86
N LEU A 169 -15.93 -1.31 13.53
CA LEU A 169 -17.29 -1.79 13.81
C LEU A 169 -17.56 -2.02 15.30
N GLU A 170 -16.53 -2.30 16.11
CA GLU A 170 -16.69 -2.33 17.58
C GLU A 170 -17.06 -0.95 18.15
N ARG A 171 -16.63 0.14 17.52
CA ARG A 171 -16.80 1.52 18.00
C ARG A 171 -17.95 2.24 17.33
N VAL A 172 -18.20 1.94 16.06
CA VAL A 172 -19.29 2.50 15.25
C VAL A 172 -19.98 1.36 14.47
N PRO A 173 -20.81 0.52 15.14
CA PRO A 173 -21.34 -0.71 14.56
C PRO A 173 -22.16 -0.54 13.29
N ASP A 174 -22.80 0.61 13.13
CA ASP A 174 -23.70 0.97 12.04
C ASP A 174 -23.10 2.03 11.10
N ILE A 175 -21.77 2.20 11.08
CA ILE A 175 -21.10 3.26 10.30
C ILE A 175 -21.47 3.26 8.81
N TYR A 176 -21.65 2.07 8.22
CA TYR A 176 -22.04 1.91 6.81
C TYR A 176 -23.53 2.11 6.55
N GLN A 177 -24.33 2.29 7.60
CA GLN A 177 -25.76 2.60 7.57
C GLN A 177 -26.02 4.07 7.97
N GLY A 178 -24.96 4.87 8.15
CA GLY A 178 -25.04 6.27 8.59
C GLY A 178 -24.84 6.47 10.08
N GLY A 179 -24.34 5.46 10.79
CA GLY A 179 -23.98 5.54 12.21
C GLY A 179 -23.01 6.67 12.52
N THR A 180 -23.19 7.29 13.70
CA THR A 180 -22.40 8.44 14.15
C THR A 180 -21.98 8.29 15.60
N VAL A 181 -20.87 8.95 15.97
CA VAL A 181 -20.35 9.02 17.35
C VAL A 181 -20.74 10.30 18.08
#